data_AF-A0A1A3DGA6-F1
#
_entry.id   AF-A0A1A3DGA6-F1
#
_cell.length_a   1.000
_cell.length_b   1.000
_cell.length_c   1.000
_cell.angle_alpha   90.00
_cell.angle_beta   90.00
_cell.angle_gamma   90.00
#
_symmetry.space_group_name_H-M   'P 1'
#
loop_
_entity.id
_entity.type
_entity.pdbx_description
1 polymer ?
#
loop_
_entity_poly.entity_id
_entity_poly.type
_entity_poly.pdbx_seq_one_letter_code
_entity_poly.pdbx_strand_id
1 'polypeptide(L)'
;MRTFSLAEVAEQVLPAEWTDGERWLARRLNRGQISGYRVGRIWRMTEAQVEDLIERFTNNVGARATVRAEQVVAPASSLADGLSPRSRRRLSRVS
;
A
#
# COMPACT_ATOMS: atom_id res chain seq x y z
N MET A 1 -12.91 -18.30 10.06
CA MET A 1 -11.93 -17.27 9.66
C MET A 1 -11.98 -16.15 10.68
N ARG A 2 -10.87 -15.86 11.36
CA ARG A 2 -10.78 -14.79 12.35
C ARG A 2 -10.31 -13.50 11.68
N THR A 3 -10.78 -12.37 12.20
CA THR A 3 -10.49 -11.04 11.66
C THR A 3 -10.23 -10.10 12.81
N PHE A 4 -9.22 -9.26 12.66
CA PHE A 4 -8.75 -8.35 13.68
C PHE A 4 -9.00 -6.90 13.25
N SER A 5 -9.32 -6.07 14.22
CA SER A 5 -9.27 -4.60 14.12
C SER A 5 -7.82 -4.11 14.14
N LEU A 6 -7.59 -2.86 13.76
CA LEU A 6 -6.25 -2.29 13.81
C LEU A 6 -5.71 -2.16 15.24
N ALA A 7 -6.58 -1.94 16.22
CA ALA A 7 -6.20 -1.89 17.64
C ALA A 7 -5.64 -3.23 18.10
N GLU A 8 -6.36 -4.33 17.83
CA GLU A 8 -5.92 -5.68 18.18
C GLU A 8 -4.60 -6.05 17.49
N VAL A 9 -4.43 -5.70 16.21
CA VAL A 9 -3.17 -5.96 15.49
C VAL A 9 -2.03 -5.11 16.05
N ALA A 10 -2.30 -3.87 16.43
CA ALA A 10 -1.29 -3.00 17.03
C ALA A 10 -0.79 -3.57 18.36
N GLU A 11 -1.68 -4.05 19.22
CA GLU A 11 -1.31 -4.69 20.49
C GLU A 11 -0.54 -6.01 20.30
N GLN A 12 -0.86 -6.78 19.26
CA GLN A 12 -0.23 -8.08 19.01
C GLN A 12 1.16 -7.98 18.38
N VAL A 13 1.34 -7.07 17.42
CA VAL A 13 2.51 -7.07 16.53
C VAL A 13 3.46 -5.90 16.78
N LEU A 14 2.94 -4.78 17.27
CA LEU A 14 3.75 -3.57 17.49
C LEU A 14 4.27 -3.51 18.92
N PRO A 15 5.41 -2.83 19.16
CA PRO A 15 5.89 -2.59 20.51
C PRO A 15 4.85 -1.86 21.37
N ALA A 16 4.66 -2.29 22.61
CA ALA A 16 3.68 -1.70 23.53
C ALA A 16 3.93 -0.20 23.82
N GLU A 17 5.15 0.27 23.62
CA GLU A 17 5.53 1.68 23.78
C GLU A 17 4.96 2.60 22.68
N TRP A 18 4.47 2.04 21.57
CA TRP A 18 3.96 2.81 20.44
C TRP A 18 2.51 3.23 20.64
N THR A 19 2.32 4.52 20.97
CA THR A 19 0.99 5.11 21.18
C THR A 19 0.18 5.30 19.88
N ASP A 20 0.84 5.39 18.73
CA ASP A 20 0.22 5.67 17.42
C ASP A 20 0.19 4.43 16.49
N GLY A 21 0.19 3.22 17.05
CA GLY A 21 0.22 1.96 16.29
C GLY A 21 -0.92 1.81 15.27
N GLU A 22 -2.15 2.10 15.67
CA GLU A 22 -3.32 2.05 14.78
C GLU A 22 -3.19 3.04 13.60
N ARG A 23 -2.77 4.28 13.90
CA ARG A 23 -2.55 5.33 12.89
C ARG A 23 -1.42 4.96 11.95
N TRP A 24 -0.39 4.31 12.45
CA TRP A 24 0.69 3.79 11.63
C TRP A 24 0.18 2.71 10.66
N LEU A 25 -0.60 1.73 11.15
CA LEU A 25 -1.20 0.67 10.33
C LEU A 25 -2.13 1.26 9.26
N ALA A 26 -3.04 2.16 9.64
CA ALA A 26 -3.98 2.79 8.73
C ALA A 26 -3.26 3.54 7.59
N ARG A 27 -2.18 4.28 7.90
CA ARG A 27 -1.37 4.97 6.87
C ARG A 27 -0.71 4.00 5.91
N ARG A 28 -0.22 2.87 6.40
CA ARG A 28 0.47 1.84 5.61
C ARG A 28 -0.52 1.11 4.68
N LEU A 29 -1.72 0.80 5.19
CA LEU A 29 -2.84 0.24 4.42
C LEU A 29 -3.32 1.19 3.32
N ASN A 30 -3.52 2.47 3.66
CA ASN A 30 -3.93 3.49 2.67
C ASN A 30 -2.89 3.69 1.56
N ARG A 31 -1.61 3.41 1.83
CA ARG A 31 -0.53 3.47 0.84
C ARG A 31 -0.34 2.17 0.06
N GLY A 32 -1.14 1.13 0.31
CA GLY A 32 -0.97 -0.19 -0.31
C GLY A 32 0.34 -0.88 0.08
N GLN A 33 0.95 -0.47 1.19
CA GLN A 33 2.24 -1.00 1.62
C GLN A 33 2.09 -2.29 2.43
N ILE A 34 0.92 -2.57 2.99
CA ILE A 34 0.61 -3.83 3.69
C ILE A 34 -0.80 -4.27 3.26
N SER A 35 -1.08 -5.56 3.40
CA SER A 35 -2.35 -6.16 3.01
C SER A 35 -3.40 -5.99 4.11
N GLY A 36 -4.64 -5.73 3.72
CA GLY A 36 -5.79 -5.62 4.61
C GLY A 36 -7.04 -5.45 3.77
N TYR A 37 -8.22 -5.66 4.36
CA TYR A 37 -9.48 -5.43 3.65
C TYR A 37 -10.31 -4.36 4.36
N ARG A 38 -11.09 -3.63 3.57
CA ARG A 38 -11.86 -2.48 4.03
C ARG A 38 -13.34 -2.81 4.05
N VAL A 39 -13.98 -2.58 5.19
CA VAL A 39 -15.45 -2.67 5.35
C VAL A 39 -15.96 -1.28 5.69
N GLY A 40 -16.57 -0.62 4.70
CA GLY A 40 -16.98 0.78 4.81
C GLY A 40 -15.78 1.71 5.08
N ARG A 41 -15.75 2.32 6.27
CA ARG A 41 -14.66 3.22 6.70
C ARG A 41 -13.63 2.54 7.61
N ILE A 42 -13.80 1.26 7.89
CA ILE A 42 -13.00 0.53 8.87
C ILE A 42 -12.09 -0.46 8.14
N TRP A 43 -10.82 -0.47 8.53
CA TRP A 43 -9.86 -1.48 8.11
C TRP A 43 -9.95 -2.71 9.01
N ARG A 44 -9.85 -3.88 8.40
CA ARG A 44 -9.79 -5.19 9.06
C ARG A 44 -8.65 -6.00 8.45
N MET A 45 -8.04 -6.84 9.28
CA MET A 45 -7.00 -7.75 8.84
C MET A 45 -7.41 -9.18 9.13
N THR A 46 -7.13 -10.08 8.20
CA THR A 46 -7.23 -11.51 8.45
C THR A 46 -5.96 -12.00 9.13
N GLU A 47 -6.02 -13.18 9.76
CA GLU A 47 -4.83 -13.82 10.35
C GLU A 47 -3.67 -13.95 9.35
N ALA A 48 -3.95 -14.40 8.12
CA ALA A 48 -2.93 -14.49 7.07
C ALA A 48 -2.29 -13.13 6.73
N GLN A 49 -3.07 -12.04 6.73
CA GLN A 49 -2.54 -10.69 6.46
C GLN A 49 -1.70 -10.15 7.63
N VAL A 50 -1.96 -10.62 8.86
CA VAL A 50 -1.14 -10.30 10.03
C VAL A 50 0.18 -11.07 9.96
N GLU A 51 0.16 -12.34 9.55
CA GLU A 51 1.39 -13.10 9.33
C GLU A 51 2.25 -12.47 8.22
N ASP A 52 1.65 -12.12 7.08
CA ASP A 52 2.33 -11.39 5.99
C ASP A 52 2.97 -10.09 6.48
N LEU A 53 2.32 -9.39 7.42
CA LEU A 53 2.85 -8.18 8.04
C LEU A 53 4.13 -8.51 8.83
N ILE A 54 4.08 -9.53 9.68
CA ILE A 54 5.22 -9.97 10.50
C ILE A 54 6.39 -10.40 9.61
N GLU A 55 6.13 -11.26 8.62
CA GLU A 55 7.16 -11.74 7.68
C GLU A 55 7.85 -10.58 6.96
N ARG A 56 7.08 -9.55 6.56
CA ARG A 56 7.59 -8.40 5.81
C ARG A 56 8.49 -7.49 6.62
N PHE A 57 8.29 -7.42 7.93
CA PHE A 57 9.13 -6.64 8.85
C PHE A 57 10.17 -7.49 9.59
N THR A 58 10.13 -8.81 9.43
CA THR A 58 11.17 -9.72 9.89
C THR A 58 12.45 -9.48 9.09
N ASN A 59 13.56 -9.24 9.79
CA ASN A 59 14.84 -8.94 9.16
C ASN A 59 15.45 -10.22 8.55
N ASN A 60 15.03 -10.55 7.34
CA ASN A 60 15.52 -11.70 6.61
C ASN A 60 16.71 -11.30 5.73
N VAL A 61 17.90 -11.16 6.35
CA VAL A 61 19.15 -10.74 5.70
C VAL A 61 19.56 -11.68 4.53
N GLY A 62 18.94 -12.85 4.39
CA GLY A 62 19.19 -13.80 3.30
C GLY A 62 18.05 -14.05 2.30
N ALA A 63 16.83 -13.53 2.50
CA ALA A 63 15.65 -14.04 1.77
C ALA A 63 14.85 -12.97 0.99
N ARG A 64 15.35 -11.74 0.82
CA ARG A 64 14.62 -10.71 0.09
C ARG A 64 14.84 -10.81 -1.44
N ALA A 65 14.38 -11.91 -2.02
CA ALA A 65 14.01 -11.94 -3.43
C ALA A 65 12.50 -12.17 -3.51
N THR A 66 11.82 -11.40 -4.37
CA THR A 66 10.40 -11.49 -4.71
C THR A 66 9.40 -10.79 -3.77
N VAL A 67 9.50 -9.46 -3.70
CA VAL A 67 8.24 -8.70 -3.67
C VAL A 67 7.72 -8.73 -5.10
N ARG A 68 6.78 -9.64 -5.37
CA ARG A 68 5.92 -9.58 -6.56
C ARG A 68 5.08 -8.32 -6.45
N ALA A 69 5.68 -7.20 -6.82
CA ALA A 69 4.93 -6.05 -7.26
C ALA A 69 4.34 -6.47 -8.60
N GLU A 70 3.12 -7.02 -8.56
CA GLU A 70 2.25 -6.98 -9.72
C GLU A 70 1.91 -5.51 -9.94
N GLN A 71 2.86 -4.79 -10.54
CA GLN A 71 2.63 -3.51 -11.16
C GLN A 71 1.62 -3.80 -12.25
N VAL A 72 0.35 -3.53 -11.97
CA VAL A 72 -0.62 -3.24 -13.01
C VAL A 72 -0.06 -2.00 -13.71
N VAL A 73 0.70 -2.24 -14.78
CA VAL A 73 1.16 -1.20 -15.70
C VAL A 73 -0.11 -0.66 -16.35
N ALA A 74 -0.67 0.40 -15.76
CA ALA A 74 -1.63 1.25 -16.45
C ALA A 74 -0.96 1.68 -17.77
N PRO A 75 -1.67 1.66 -18.91
CA PRO A 75 -1.08 2.08 -20.18
C PRO A 75 -0.57 3.51 -19.98
N ALA A 76 0.70 3.73 -20.35
CA ALA A 76 1.36 5.01 -20.25
C ALA A 76 0.48 6.08 -20.92
N SER A 77 -0.25 6.84 -20.10
CA SER A 77 -1.05 7.95 -20.59
C SER A 77 -0.04 8.97 -21.08
N SER A 78 0.02 9.16 -22.39
CA SER A 78 0.95 10.15 -22.93
C SER A 78 0.57 11.50 -22.32
N LEU A 79 1.54 12.31 -21.89
CA LEU A 79 1.27 13.65 -21.38
C LEU A 79 0.45 14.48 -22.37
N ALA A 80 0.52 14.15 -23.67
CA ALA A 80 -0.29 14.76 -24.71
C ALA A 80 -1.80 14.51 -24.55
N ASP A 81 -2.24 13.39 -23.96
CA ASP A 81 -3.67 13.05 -23.85
C ASP A 81 -4.41 13.93 -22.83
N GLY A 82 -3.70 14.49 -21.84
CA GLY A 82 -4.25 15.45 -20.88
C GLY A 82 -4.21 16.92 -21.32
N LEU A 83 -3.64 17.23 -22.50
CA LEU A 83 -3.48 18.61 -22.97
C LEU A 83 -4.69 19.10 -23.76
N SER A 84 -5.04 20.38 -23.57
CA SER A 84 -6.06 21.03 -24.40
C SER A 84 -5.61 21.11 -25.87
N PRO A 85 -6.56 21.19 -26.84
CA PRO A 85 -6.22 21.22 -28.27
C PRO A 85 -5.21 22.31 -28.67
N ARG A 86 -5.19 23.46 -27.97
CA ARG A 86 -4.21 24.54 -28.23
C ARG A 86 -2.80 24.17 -27.75
N SER A 87 -2.68 23.50 -26.61
CA SER A 87 -1.38 23.15 -26.04
C SER A 87 -0.66 22.07 -26.86
N ARG A 88 -1.41 21.12 -27.45
CA ARG A 88 -0.85 20.11 -28.37
C ARG A 88 -0.20 20.74 -29.61
N ARG A 89 -0.84 21.75 -30.24
CA ARG A 89 -0.33 22.41 -31.44
C ARG A 89 0.96 23.20 -31.21
N ARG A 90 1.22 23.65 -29.98
CA ARG A 90 2.43 24.40 -29.64
C ARG A 90 3.66 23.48 -29.57
N LEU A 91 3.49 22.25 -29.09
CA LEU A 91 4.58 21.26 -29.03
C LEU A 91 4.98 20.76 -30.42
N SER A 92 4.02 20.54 -31.33
CA SER A 92 4.29 20.07 -32.70
C SER A 92 4.96 21.11 -33.61
N ARG A 93 5.23 22.32 -33.11
CA ARG A 93 5.90 23.41 -33.86
C ARG A 93 7.33 23.67 -33.40
N VAL A 94 7.77 23.01 -32.32
CA VAL A 94 9.09 23.20 -31.69
C VAL A 94 9.99 21.97 -31.90
N SER A 95 9.50 20.94 -32.59
CA SER A 95 10.28 19.80 -33.07
C SER A 95 10.65 19.93 -34.52
#